data_AF-A0A7J6PT13-F1
#
_entry.id   AF-A0A7J6PT13-F1
#
_cell.length_a   1.000
_cell.length_b   1.000
_cell.length_c   1.000
_cell.angle_alpha   90.00
_cell.angle_beta   90.00
_cell.angle_gamma   90.00
#
_symmetry.space_group_name_H-M   'P 1'
#
loop_
_entity.id
_entity.type
_entity.pdbx_description
1 polymer ?
#
loop_
_entity_poly.entity_id
_entity_poly.type
_entity_poly.pdbx_seq_one_letter_code
_entity_poly.pdbx_strand_id
1 'polypeptide(L)'
;MDRQHLGESSAKRLRRYDPVDQLLLKEYGQRLEFLDREEALTLSSSSTIFVVGQMRALAAFASDPKCVVAKGVMRQINDFVRAEAGSPSRASQTVAFVRETDGLRKVVVVGVPAEATRNNNSARPDAVSKALVKFPQFA
;
A
#
# COMPACT_ATOMS: atom_id res chain seq x y z
N MET A 1 28.68 40.89 15.32
CA MET A 1 27.31 41.42 15.07
C MET A 1 27.22 41.47 13.55
N ASP A 2 26.37 40.71 12.84
CA ASP A 2 24.97 40.40 13.10
C ASP A 2 24.55 39.01 12.61
N ARG A 3 23.70 38.36 13.41
CA ARG A 3 22.88 37.19 13.06
C ARG A 3 21.47 37.68 12.72
N GLN A 4 20.95 37.41 11.53
CA GLN A 4 19.50 37.31 11.27
C GLN A 4 19.28 36.30 10.14
N HIS A 5 19.01 35.03 10.48
CA HIS A 5 17.68 34.41 10.48
C HIS A 5 16.93 34.56 9.14
N LEU A 6 17.33 33.74 8.16
CA LEU A 6 16.46 33.34 7.05
C LEU A 6 15.34 32.47 7.63
N GLY A 7 14.11 32.97 7.50
CA GLY A 7 12.90 32.30 7.96
C GLY A 7 12.71 30.97 7.26
N GLU A 8 12.99 29.87 7.97
CA GLU A 8 12.41 28.59 7.66
C GLU A 8 10.91 28.69 7.88
N SER A 9 10.20 28.71 6.75
CA SER A 9 8.76 28.56 6.67
C SER A 9 8.35 27.26 7.36
N SER A 10 8.04 27.38 8.65
CA SER A 10 7.26 26.43 9.43
C SER A 10 5.88 26.34 8.79
N ALA A 11 5.78 25.61 7.68
CA ALA A 11 4.52 25.13 7.16
C ALA A 11 3.86 24.38 8.31
N LYS A 12 2.79 24.98 8.85
CA LYS A 12 1.99 24.46 9.96
C LYS A 12 1.74 22.98 9.69
N ARG A 13 2.47 22.09 10.38
CA ARG A 13 2.22 20.65 10.41
C ARG A 13 0.81 20.49 10.92
N LEU A 14 -0.14 20.35 9.99
CA LEU A 14 -1.51 20.01 10.28
C LEU A 14 -1.42 18.72 11.10
N ARG A 15 -1.77 18.79 12.39
CA ARG A 15 -1.84 17.59 13.24
C ARG A 15 -2.97 16.74 12.66
N ARG A 16 -2.63 15.88 11.68
CA ARG A 16 -3.53 14.87 11.14
C ARG A 16 -3.78 13.89 12.28
N TYR A 17 -4.94 14.01 12.91
CA TYR A 17 -5.45 12.95 13.74
C TYR A 17 -5.74 11.77 12.83
N ASP A 18 -4.89 10.76 12.88
CA ASP A 18 -5.12 9.48 12.23
C ASP A 18 -5.55 8.47 13.30
N PRO A 19 -6.85 8.13 13.38
CA PRO A 19 -7.35 7.19 14.39
C PRO A 19 -6.76 5.79 14.21
N VAL A 20 -6.29 5.43 13.00
CA VAL A 20 -5.65 4.14 12.74
C VAL A 20 -4.25 4.13 13.34
N ASP A 21 -3.48 5.21 13.16
CA ASP A 21 -2.15 5.36 13.76
C ASP A 21 -2.22 5.31 15.30
N GLN A 22 -3.24 5.95 15.91
CA GLN A 22 -3.44 5.85 17.36
C GLN A 22 -3.83 4.45 17.84
N LEU A 23 -4.65 3.73 17.07
CA LEU A 23 -5.06 2.38 17.41
C LEU A 23 -3.87 1.43 17.33
N LEU A 24 -3.07 1.51 16.27
CA LEU A 24 -1.86 0.71 16.10
C LEU A 24 -0.82 1.00 17.17
N LEU A 25 -0.64 2.28 17.53
CA LEU A 25 0.29 2.67 18.58
C LEU A 25 -0.16 2.15 19.95
N LYS A 26 -1.47 2.15 20.23
CA LYS A 26 -2.02 1.67 21.51
C LYS A 26 -2.04 0.15 21.62
N GLU A 27 -2.43 -0.56 20.57
CA GLU A 27 -2.61 -2.02 20.62
C GLU A 27 -1.33 -2.79 20.32
N TYR A 28 -0.47 -2.25 19.45
CA TYR A 28 0.70 -2.97 18.92
C TYR A 28 2.03 -2.25 19.19
N GLY A 29 2.02 -1.05 19.78
CA GLY A 29 3.23 -0.25 20.00
C GLY A 29 3.92 0.19 18.71
N GLN A 30 3.21 0.09 17.57
CA GLN A 30 3.73 0.39 16.25
C GLN A 30 3.19 1.72 15.77
N ARG A 31 4.06 2.50 15.12
CA ARG A 31 3.67 3.75 14.48
C ARG A 31 3.65 3.54 12.98
N LEU A 32 2.62 4.05 12.31
CA LEU A 32 2.60 4.11 10.86
C LEU A 32 3.60 5.19 10.43
N GLU A 33 4.68 4.76 9.81
CA GLU A 33 5.62 5.66 9.16
C GLU A 33 5.22 5.82 7.69
N PHE A 34 4.94 7.07 7.32
CA PHE A 34 4.89 7.44 5.91
C PHE A 34 6.32 7.46 5.39
N LEU A 35 6.71 6.36 4.74
CA LEU A 35 7.99 6.27 4.05
C LEU A 35 7.84 6.87 2.65
N ASP A 36 8.81 7.71 2.28
CA ASP A 36 8.90 8.18 0.89
C ASP A 36 9.28 7.02 -0.04
N ARG A 37 9.05 7.21 -1.36
CA ARG A 37 9.18 6.14 -2.37
C ARG A 37 10.55 5.44 -2.36
N GLU A 38 11.61 6.13 -1.96
CA GLU A 38 12.98 5.60 -1.88
C GLU A 38 13.25 4.83 -0.57
N GLU A 39 12.62 5.21 0.53
CA GLU A 39 12.82 4.58 1.85
C GLU A 39 12.07 3.26 1.95
N ALA A 40 10.91 3.13 1.29
CA ALA A 40 10.15 1.87 1.18
C ALA A 40 10.99 0.73 0.57
N LEU A 41 12.02 1.04 -0.22
CA LEU A 41 12.92 0.07 -0.84
C LEU A 41 13.89 -0.57 0.14
N THR A 42 14.11 0.05 1.30
CA THR A 42 15.01 -0.44 2.36
C THR A 42 14.30 -1.28 3.44
N LEU A 43 12.98 -1.52 3.29
CA LEU A 43 12.24 -2.39 4.21
C LEU A 43 12.86 -3.79 4.25
N SER A 44 13.02 -4.33 5.47
CA SER A 44 13.56 -5.68 5.72
C SER A 44 12.94 -6.73 4.80
N SER A 45 13.75 -7.69 4.35
CA SER A 45 13.34 -8.81 3.49
C SER A 45 12.28 -9.74 4.12
N SER A 46 12.04 -9.63 5.42
CA SER A 46 10.98 -10.36 6.13
C SER A 46 9.59 -9.72 6.08
N SER A 47 9.45 -8.50 5.56
CA SER A 47 8.18 -7.76 5.55
C SER A 47 7.20 -8.29 4.50
N THR A 48 5.91 -8.34 4.82
CA THR A 48 4.87 -8.65 3.81
C THR A 48 4.49 -7.38 3.07
N ILE A 49 4.47 -7.42 1.74
CA ILE A 49 4.00 -6.30 0.91
C ILE A 49 2.54 -6.51 0.56
N PHE A 50 1.72 -5.51 0.86
CA PHE A 50 0.33 -5.43 0.41
C PHE A 50 0.20 -4.40 -0.71
N VAL A 51 -0.32 -4.85 -1.85
CA VAL A 51 -0.68 -3.99 -2.97
C VAL A 51 -2.18 -4.05 -3.13
N VAL A 52 -2.87 -2.99 -2.71
CA VAL A 52 -4.34 -2.94 -2.73
C VAL A 52 -4.77 -1.81 -3.66
N GLY A 53 -5.65 -2.11 -4.60
CA GLY A 53 -6.14 -1.09 -5.52
C GLY A 53 -7.25 -1.59 -6.42
N GLN A 54 -7.95 -0.67 -7.06
CA GLN A 54 -8.87 -1.02 -8.13
C GLN A 54 -8.07 -1.58 -9.32
N MET A 55 -8.67 -2.48 -10.10
CA MET A 55 -7.99 -3.10 -11.25
C MET A 55 -7.37 -2.08 -12.22
N ARG A 56 -8.04 -0.95 -12.47
CA ARG A 56 -7.51 0.13 -13.31
C ARG A 56 -6.27 0.79 -12.69
N ALA A 57 -6.28 1.02 -11.38
CA ALA A 57 -5.14 1.60 -10.67
C ALA A 57 -3.96 0.62 -10.63
N LEU A 58 -4.22 -0.67 -10.41
CA LEU A 58 -3.20 -1.72 -10.46
C LEU A 58 -2.59 -1.86 -11.85
N ALA A 59 -3.41 -1.79 -12.91
CA ALA A 59 -2.93 -1.81 -14.28
C ALA A 59 -2.07 -0.57 -14.61
N ALA A 60 -2.53 0.62 -14.22
CA ALA A 60 -1.76 1.85 -14.40
C ALA A 60 -0.42 1.79 -13.66
N PHE A 61 -0.43 1.33 -12.41
CA PHE A 61 0.77 1.13 -11.60
C PHE A 61 1.73 0.11 -12.23
N ALA A 62 1.21 -0.99 -12.77
CA ALA A 62 2.02 -2.01 -13.44
C ALA A 62 2.68 -1.51 -14.73
N SER A 63 2.07 -0.51 -15.37
CA SER A 63 2.58 0.15 -16.58
C SER A 63 3.41 1.41 -16.32
N ASP A 64 3.53 1.88 -15.07
CA ASP A 64 4.25 3.11 -14.74
C ASP A 64 5.77 2.89 -14.89
N PRO A 65 6.44 3.54 -15.86
CA PRO A 65 7.89 3.40 -16.05
C PRO A 65 8.70 3.98 -14.90
N LYS A 66 8.10 4.81 -14.05
CA LYS A 66 8.72 5.35 -12.83
C LYS A 66 8.51 4.46 -11.62
N CYS A 67 7.89 3.30 -11.78
CA CYS A 67 7.60 2.40 -10.67
C CYS A 67 8.87 1.77 -10.10
N VAL A 68 9.25 2.22 -8.91
CA VAL A 68 10.38 1.67 -8.16
C VAL A 68 9.82 0.61 -7.19
N VAL A 69 9.63 -0.60 -7.70
CA VAL A 69 9.35 -1.80 -6.89
C VAL A 69 10.21 -2.95 -7.40
N ALA A 70 10.50 -3.92 -6.53
CA ALA A 70 11.29 -5.08 -6.93
C ALA A 70 10.66 -5.79 -8.14
N LYS A 71 11.50 -6.24 -9.09
CA LYS A 71 11.04 -6.88 -10.34
C LYS A 71 10.08 -8.04 -10.12
N GLY A 72 10.32 -8.81 -9.05
CA GLY A 72 9.45 -9.93 -8.69
C GLY A 72 8.07 -9.47 -8.20
N VAL A 73 7.99 -8.41 -7.39
CA VAL A 73 6.72 -7.79 -6.98
C VAL A 73 5.97 -7.26 -8.20
N MET A 74 6.67 -6.55 -9.09
CA MET A 74 6.09 -6.03 -10.33
C MET A 74 5.53 -7.13 -11.22
N ARG A 75 6.22 -8.28 -11.33
CA ARG A 75 5.74 -9.44 -12.07
C ARG A 75 4.43 -9.96 -11.47
N GLN A 76 4.35 -10.10 -10.14
CA GLN A 76 3.12 -10.58 -9.48
C GLN A 76 1.92 -9.65 -9.73
N ILE A 77 2.13 -8.33 -9.71
CA ILE A 77 1.07 -7.37 -10.03
C ILE A 77 0.63 -7.52 -11.49
N ASN A 78 1.56 -7.66 -12.43
CA ASN A 78 1.24 -7.86 -13.84
C ASN A 78 0.48 -9.17 -14.09
N ASP A 79 0.91 -10.27 -13.49
CA ASP A 79 0.27 -11.58 -13.62
C ASP A 79 -1.15 -11.53 -13.06
N PHE A 80 -1.34 -10.87 -11.91
CA PHE A 80 -2.66 -10.63 -11.33
C PHE A 80 -3.55 -9.79 -12.24
N VAL A 81 -3.04 -8.66 -12.76
CA VAL A 81 -3.80 -7.79 -13.68
C VAL A 81 -4.23 -8.53 -14.94
N ARG A 82 -3.37 -9.41 -15.48
CA ARG A 82 -3.69 -10.23 -16.65
C ARG A 82 -4.75 -11.28 -16.36
N ALA A 83 -4.63 -11.98 -15.23
CA ALA A 83 -5.60 -13.01 -14.82
C ALA A 83 -7.00 -12.43 -14.59
N GLU A 84 -7.07 -11.22 -14.04
CA GLU A 84 -8.33 -10.57 -13.64
C GLU A 84 -8.87 -9.57 -14.68
N ALA A 85 -8.24 -9.46 -15.85
CA ALA A 85 -8.63 -8.51 -16.90
C ALA A 85 -10.10 -8.65 -17.36
N GLY A 86 -10.72 -9.81 -17.18
CA GLY A 86 -12.11 -10.09 -17.51
C GLY A 86 -13.14 -9.94 -16.37
N SER A 87 -12.71 -9.71 -15.12
CA SER A 87 -13.60 -9.75 -13.93
C SER A 87 -13.46 -8.55 -12.97
N PRO A 88 -13.48 -7.29 -13.45
CA PRO A 88 -13.16 -6.11 -12.63
C PRO A 88 -14.18 -5.75 -11.54
N SER A 89 -15.36 -6.38 -11.54
CA SER A 89 -16.46 -6.09 -10.60
C SER A 89 -16.42 -6.97 -9.34
N ARG A 90 -15.54 -7.97 -9.28
CA ARG A 90 -15.41 -8.86 -8.13
C ARG A 90 -14.16 -8.53 -7.32
N ALA A 91 -14.24 -8.74 -6.01
CA ALA A 91 -13.06 -8.72 -5.17
C ALA A 91 -12.22 -9.96 -5.50
N SER A 92 -10.96 -9.75 -5.87
CA SER A 92 -10.01 -10.82 -6.17
C SER A 92 -8.71 -10.60 -5.43
N GLN A 93 -8.00 -11.69 -5.17
CA GLN A 93 -6.76 -11.65 -4.39
C GLN A 93 -5.81 -12.74 -4.86
N THR A 94 -4.51 -12.45 -4.79
CA THR A 94 -3.46 -13.44 -4.95
C THR A 94 -2.38 -13.26 -3.89
N VAL A 95 -1.73 -14.36 -3.52
CA VAL A 95 -0.61 -14.40 -2.59
C VAL A 95 0.53 -15.15 -3.25
N ALA A 96 1.70 -14.54 -3.26
CA ALA A 96 2.90 -15.13 -3.83
C ALA A 96 4.11 -14.89 -2.93
N PHE A 97 5.08 -15.78 -3.00
CA PHE A 97 6.39 -15.57 -2.41
C PHE A 97 7.37 -15.18 -3.51
N VAL A 98 7.98 -14.02 -3.36
CA VAL A 98 8.97 -13.47 -4.28
C VAL A 98 10.34 -13.60 -3.63
N ARG A 99 11.27 -14.24 -4.33
CA ARG A 99 12.67 -14.26 -3.91
C ARG A 99 13.33 -12.94 -4.31
N GLU A 100 13.83 -12.22 -3.33
CA GLU A 100 14.66 -11.03 -3.48
C GLU A 100 16.11 -11.33 -3.09
N THR A 101 17.00 -10.35 -3.23
CA THR A 101 18.43 -10.50 -2.90
C THR A 101 18.65 -10.93 -1.46
N ASP A 102 17.80 -10.45 -0.56
CA ASP A 102 18.00 -10.57 0.89
C ASP A 102 17.05 -11.59 1.54
N GLY A 103 16.28 -12.35 0.75
CA GLY A 103 15.37 -13.38 1.27
C GLY A 103 14.11 -13.64 0.46
N LEU A 104 13.17 -14.38 1.05
CA LEU A 104 11.84 -14.59 0.50
C LEU A 104 10.87 -13.58 1.11
N ARG A 105 10.15 -12.87 0.24
CA ARG A 105 9.16 -11.87 0.62
C ARG A 105 7.76 -12.31 0.24
N LYS A 106 6.80 -12.19 1.16
CA LYS A 106 5.39 -12.45 0.88
C LYS A 106 4.77 -11.22 0.23
N VAL A 107 4.15 -11.41 -0.93
CA VAL A 107 3.45 -10.37 -1.68
C VAL A 107 1.98 -10.74 -1.77
N VAL A 108 1.14 -9.80 -1.36
CA VAL A 108 -0.31 -9.94 -1.41
C VAL A 108 -0.84 -8.85 -2.34
N VAL A 109 -1.49 -9.24 -3.43
CA VAL A 109 -2.14 -8.29 -4.36
C VAL A 109 -3.64 -8.46 -4.24
N VAL A 110 -4.35 -7.36 -4.07
CA VAL A 110 -5.80 -7.33 -3.87
C VAL A 110 -6.44 -6.36 -4.86
N GLY A 111 -7.33 -6.89 -5.68
CA GLY A 111 -8.25 -6.11 -6.52
C GLY A 111 -9.51 -5.74 -5.73
N VAL A 112 -9.71 -4.45 -5.48
CA VAL A 112 -10.97 -3.96 -4.91
C VAL A 112 -11.98 -3.61 -6.02
N PRO A 113 -13.28 -3.95 -5.84
CA PRO A 113 -14.31 -3.59 -6.80
C PRO A 113 -14.37 -2.09 -7.04
N ALA A 114 -14.51 -1.70 -8.31
CA ALA A 114 -14.62 -0.27 -8.68
C ALA A 114 -16.02 0.31 -8.39
N GLU A 115 -17.05 -0.53 -8.36
CA GLU A 115 -18.43 -0.09 -8.20
C GLU A 115 -18.69 0.31 -6.75
N ALA A 116 -19.13 1.54 -6.52
CA ALA A 116 -19.70 2.00 -5.26
C ALA A 116 -21.13 2.47 -5.53
N THR A 117 -22.08 2.10 -4.66
CA THR A 117 -23.43 2.67 -4.72
C THR A 117 -23.38 4.15 -4.36
N ARG A 118 -24.40 4.93 -4.74
CA ARG A 118 -24.47 6.39 -4.44
C ARG A 118 -24.27 6.74 -2.97
N ASN A 119 -24.64 5.82 -2.06
CA ASN A 119 -24.54 5.99 -0.62
C ASN A 119 -23.26 5.41 -0.02
N ASN A 120 -22.31 4.94 -0.85
CA ASN A 120 -21.05 4.36 -0.41
C ASN A 120 -19.86 5.20 -0.88
N ASN A 121 -18.75 5.12 -0.15
CA ASN A 121 -17.52 5.82 -0.50
C ASN A 121 -16.90 5.19 -1.76
N SER A 122 -16.58 6.01 -2.77
CA SER A 122 -16.00 5.59 -4.05
C SER A 122 -14.62 4.93 -3.90
N ALA A 123 -13.87 5.26 -2.85
CA ALA A 123 -12.60 4.61 -2.53
C ALA A 123 -12.76 3.20 -1.95
N ARG A 124 -14.00 2.76 -1.66
CA ARG A 124 -14.32 1.43 -1.09
C ARG A 124 -13.44 1.03 0.11
N PRO A 125 -13.30 1.88 1.15
CA PRO A 125 -12.52 1.53 2.33
C PRO A 125 -13.05 0.26 3.03
N ASP A 126 -14.35 -0.02 2.92
CA ASP A 126 -14.98 -1.26 3.40
C ASP A 126 -14.38 -2.53 2.76
N ALA A 127 -14.11 -2.47 1.45
CA ALA A 127 -13.53 -3.58 0.71
C ALA A 127 -12.03 -3.74 1.02
N VAL A 128 -11.33 -2.62 1.17
CA VAL A 128 -9.92 -2.58 1.59
C VAL A 128 -9.76 -3.20 2.99
N SER A 129 -10.54 -2.75 3.97
CA SER A 129 -10.48 -3.29 5.34
C SER A 129 -10.81 -4.78 5.38
N LYS A 130 -11.85 -5.22 4.67
CA LYS A 130 -12.18 -6.66 4.58
C LYS A 130 -11.06 -7.49 3.97
N ALA A 131 -10.37 -6.96 2.97
CA ALA A 131 -9.24 -7.66 2.36
C ALA A 131 -8.07 -7.79 3.35
N LEU A 132 -7.74 -6.73 4.09
CA LEU A 132 -6.65 -6.75 5.07
C LEU A 132 -6.92 -7.67 6.27
N VAL A 133 -8.18 -7.73 6.76
CA VAL A 133 -8.57 -8.59 7.90
C VAL A 133 -8.49 -10.09 7.57
N LYS A 134 -8.62 -10.48 6.29
CA LYS A 134 -8.50 -11.89 5.86
C LYS A 134 -7.09 -12.46 5.96
N PHE A 135 -6.10 -11.66 6.38
CA PHE A 135 -4.73 -12.11 6.61
C PHE A 135 -4.43 -12.12 8.12
N PRO A 136 -4.87 -13.14 8.89
CA PRO A 136 -4.62 -13.22 10.33
C PRO A 136 -3.16 -13.50 10.73
N GLN A 137 -2.22 -13.55 9.79
CA GLN A 137 -0.79 -13.67 10.10
C GLN A 137 -0.16 -12.29 10.33
N PHE A 138 -0.68 -11.59 11.34
CA PHE A 138 -0.11 -10.38 11.95
C PHE A 138 0.14 -10.59 13.46
N ALA A 139 0.44 -11.83 13.87
CA ALA A 139 0.93 -12.16 15.20
C ALA A 139 2.27 -12.91 15.06
#